data_AF-A0A7X8CUK0-F1
#
_entry.id   AF-A0A7X8CUK0-F1
#
_cell.length_a   1.000
_cell.length_b   1.000
_cell.length_c   1.000
_cell.angle_alpha   90.00
_cell.angle_beta   90.00
_cell.angle_gamma   90.00
#
_symmetry.space_group_name_H-M   'P 1'
#
loop_
_entity.id
_entity.type
_entity.pdbx_description
1 polymer ?
#
loop_
_entity_poly.entity_id
_entity_poly.type
_entity_poly.pdbx_seq_one_letter_code
_entity_poly.pdbx_strand_id
1 'polypeptide(L)'
;MATKDVRLSVRGVAAGFGDEAPLVVLQDEPCSSSLRIPVGPYEASSIILEVEGIAPYRPLAHDLLAAFFRDHGFLLESAYIYDTVPDGDGGERFLSRIRY
;
A
#
# COMPACT_ATOMS: atom_id res chain seq x y z
N MET A 1 -10.27 17.59 -17.90
CA MET A 1 -11.33 16.73 -17.33
C MET A 1 -10.93 16.47 -15.89
N ALA A 2 -11.79 16.75 -14.91
CA ALA A 2 -11.47 16.49 -13.51
C ALA A 2 -11.47 14.98 -13.28
N THR A 3 -10.29 14.40 -13.01
CA THR A 3 -10.16 12.98 -12.66
C THR A 3 -10.78 12.80 -11.27
N LYS A 4 -11.79 11.93 -11.16
CA LYS A 4 -12.44 11.64 -9.89
C LYS A 4 -11.59 10.65 -9.11
N ASP A 5 -11.21 11.00 -7.89
CA ASP A 5 -10.50 10.09 -6.99
C ASP A 5 -11.40 8.89 -6.62
N VAL A 6 -10.81 7.69 -6.63
CA VAL A 6 -11.46 6.44 -6.23
C VAL A 6 -10.86 5.98 -4.91
N ARG A 7 -11.74 5.68 -3.94
CA ARG A 7 -11.31 5.09 -2.66
C ARG A 7 -11.12 3.60 -2.84
N LEU A 8 -9.95 3.11 -2.44
CA LEU A 8 -9.59 1.71 -2.47
C LEU A 8 -9.24 1.23 -1.06
N SER A 9 -9.53 -0.02 -0.76
CA SER A 9 -9.13 -0.72 0.46
C SER A 9 -8.19 -1.88 0.13
N VAL A 10 -7.31 -2.22 1.08
CA VAL A 10 -6.42 -3.38 0.95
C VAL A 10 -7.25 -4.64 1.16
N ARG A 11 -7.35 -5.48 0.13
CA ARG A 11 -8.03 -6.78 0.21
C ARG A 11 -7.09 -7.89 0.67
N GLY A 12 -5.79 -7.73 0.43
CA GLY A 12 -4.76 -8.66 0.86
C GLY A 12 -3.52 -8.62 -0.03
N VAL A 13 -2.61 -9.56 0.19
CA VAL A 13 -1.38 -9.72 -0.59
C VAL A 13 -1.40 -11.08 -1.28
N ALA A 14 -1.18 -11.09 -2.60
CA ALA A 14 -0.96 -12.31 -3.36
C ALA A 14 0.54 -12.59 -3.47
N ALA A 15 0.94 -13.84 -3.22
CA ALA A 15 2.30 -14.28 -3.47
C ALA A 15 2.60 -14.22 -4.97
N GLY A 16 3.78 -13.73 -5.33
CA GLY A 16 4.30 -13.88 -6.69
C GLY A 16 4.66 -15.35 -6.95
N PHE A 17 4.63 -15.77 -8.21
CA PHE A 17 5.10 -17.10 -8.61
C PHE A 17 6.56 -17.04 -9.07
N GLY A 18 7.43 -17.89 -8.51
CA GLY A 18 8.85 -17.91 -8.86
C GLY A 18 9.57 -16.64 -8.41
N ASP A 19 10.19 -15.94 -9.36
CA ASP A 19 10.91 -14.67 -9.11
C ASP A 19 10.00 -13.43 -9.17
N GLU A 20 8.68 -13.61 -9.33
CA GLU A 20 7.73 -12.50 -9.35
C GLU A 20 7.61 -11.81 -7.98
N ALA A 21 7.54 -10.48 -7.99
CA ALA A 21 7.28 -9.70 -6.79
C ALA A 21 5.88 -9.99 -6.23
N PRO A 22 5.69 -10.00 -4.90
CA PRO A 22 4.37 -10.03 -4.28
C PRO A 22 3.48 -8.88 -4.77
N LEU A 23 2.18 -9.13 -4.85
CA LEU A 23 1.20 -8.16 -5.34
C LEU A 23 0.22 -7.77 -4.23
N VAL A 24 0.15 -6.49 -3.90
CA VAL A 24 -0.92 -5.94 -3.06
C VAL A 24 -2.18 -5.79 -3.90
N VAL A 25 -3.29 -6.36 -3.44
CA VAL A 25 -4.59 -6.27 -4.10
C VAL A 25 -5.41 -5.18 -3.42
N LEU A 26 -5.67 -4.12 -4.15
CA LEU A 26 -6.54 -3.02 -3.77
C LEU A 26 -7.90 -3.19 -4.46
N GLN A 27 -8.98 -2.92 -3.74
CA GLN A 27 -10.34 -3.07 -4.25
C GLN A 27 -11.18 -1.85 -3.91
N ASP A 28 -12.05 -1.44 -4.83
CA ASP A 28 -13.05 -0.41 -4.56
C ASP A 28 -14.22 -0.96 -3.74
N GLU A 29 -14.95 -0.10 -3.02
CA GLU A 29 -16.12 -0.51 -2.24
C GLU A 29 -17.21 -1.25 -3.03
N PRO A 30 -17.55 -0.88 -4.30
CA PRO A 30 -18.50 -1.66 -5.08
C PRO A 30 -17.91 -2.97 -5.63
N CYS A 31 -16.65 -3.32 -5.30
CA CYS A 31 -15.93 -4.48 -5.79
C CYS A 31 -15.91 -4.60 -7.33
N SER A 32 -16.09 -3.48 -8.02
CA SER A 32 -16.21 -3.39 -9.47
C SER A 32 -14.85 -3.30 -10.16
N SER A 33 -13.84 -2.81 -9.43
CA SER A 33 -12.49 -2.64 -9.92
C SER A 33 -11.46 -3.08 -8.89
N SER A 34 -10.38 -3.70 -9.38
CA SER A 34 -9.25 -4.11 -8.54
C SER A 34 -7.96 -3.59 -9.15
N LEU A 35 -7.14 -2.95 -8.33
CA LEU A 35 -5.79 -2.52 -8.69
C LEU A 35 -4.77 -3.44 -8.03
N ARG A 36 -3.79 -3.92 -8.79
CA ARG A 36 -2.70 -4.75 -8.27
C ARG A 36 -1.41 -3.96 -8.34
N ILE A 37 -0.71 -3.88 -7.21
CA ILE A 37 0.55 -3.13 -7.08
C ILE A 37 1.66 -4.10 -6.66
N PRO A 38 2.69 -4.29 -7.50
CA PRO A 38 3.90 -5.00 -7.09
C PRO A 38 4.60 -4.29 -5.94
N VAL A 39 4.97 -5.05 -4.92
CA VAL A 39 5.72 -4.56 -3.76
C VAL A 39 6.87 -5.50 -3.45
N GLY A 40 7.87 -5.00 -2.73
CA GLY A 40 8.96 -5.85 -2.25
C GLY A 40 8.48 -6.84 -1.17
N PRO A 41 9.27 -7.90 -0.91
CA PRO A 41 8.90 -8.93 0.07
C PRO A 41 8.80 -8.40 1.50
N TYR A 42 9.55 -7.36 1.86
CA TYR A 42 9.52 -6.77 3.20
C TYR A 42 8.27 -5.91 3.43
N GLU A 43 7.86 -5.15 2.41
CA GLU A 43 6.61 -4.38 2.41
C GLU A 43 5.41 -5.33 2.44
N ALA A 44 5.42 -6.36 1.58
CA ALA A 44 4.41 -7.42 1.57
C ALA A 44 4.22 -8.06 2.95
N SER A 45 5.33 -8.44 3.60
CA SER A 45 5.29 -9.06 4.94
C SER A 45 4.67 -8.12 5.97
N SER A 46 5.00 -6.83 5.93
CA SER A 46 4.44 -5.83 6.86
C SER A 46 2.93 -5.63 6.65
N ILE A 47 2.48 -5.60 5.40
CA ILE A 47 1.06 -5.49 5.05
C ILE A 47 0.30 -6.75 5.50
N ILE A 48 0.87 -7.94 5.29
CA ILE A 48 0.26 -9.20 5.72
C ILE A 48 0.06 -9.21 7.24
N LEU A 49 1.08 -8.81 8.02
CA LEU A 49 0.96 -8.76 9.48
C LEU A 49 -0.21 -7.86 9.92
N GLU A 50 -0.33 -6.67 9.32
CA GLU A 50 -1.41 -5.74 9.65
C GLU A 50 -2.79 -6.28 9.24
N VAL A 51 -2.91 -6.81 8.00
CA VAL A 51 -4.18 -7.36 7.49
C VAL A 51 -4.65 -8.57 8.31
N GLU A 52 -3.73 -9.42 8.76
CA GLU A 52 -4.03 -10.58 9.61
C GLU A 52 -4.18 -10.20 11.10
N GLY A 53 -3.97 -8.94 11.47
CA GLY A 53 -4.05 -8.47 12.86
C GLY A 53 -2.97 -9.07 13.78
N ILE A 54 -1.82 -9.45 13.21
CA ILE A 54 -0.72 -10.07 13.92
C ILE A 54 0.21 -8.98 14.46
N ALA A 55 0.22 -8.81 15.78
CA ALA A 55 1.15 -7.91 16.45
C ALA A 55 2.56 -8.54 16.56
N PRO A 56 3.60 -7.92 15.98
CA PRO A 56 4.98 -8.41 16.11
C PRO A 56 5.53 -8.19 17.53
N TYR A 57 6.55 -8.97 17.91
CA TYR A 57 7.16 -8.89 19.26
C TYR A 57 7.81 -7.52 19.57
N ARG A 58 8.22 -6.78 18.53
CA ARG A 58 8.79 -5.44 18.65
C ARG A 58 8.11 -4.50 17.64
N PRO A 59 7.98 -3.21 17.96
CA PRO A 59 7.52 -2.22 17.00
C PRO A 59 8.36 -2.24 15.71
N LEU A 60 7.68 -2.17 14.57
CA LEU A 60 8.24 -2.08 13.22
C LEU A 60 8.40 -0.62 12.80
N ALA A 61 8.95 -0.40 11.60
CA ALA A 61 9.12 0.94 11.03
C ALA A 61 7.78 1.71 10.91
N HIS A 62 6.69 1.00 10.58
CA HIS A 62 5.35 1.58 10.48
C HIS A 62 4.81 2.05 11.82
N ASP A 63 5.08 1.33 12.92
CA ASP A 63 4.70 1.74 14.27
C ASP A 63 5.42 3.02 14.70
N LEU A 64 6.72 3.12 14.37
CA LEU A 64 7.51 4.32 14.61
C LEU A 64 6.95 5.52 13.83
N LEU A 65 6.59 5.33 12.55
CA LEU A 65 5.98 6.38 11.74
C LEU A 65 4.63 6.83 12.31
N ALA A 66 3.79 5.88 12.74
CA ALA A 66 2.51 6.17 13.35
C ALA A 66 2.66 6.92 14.69
N ALA A 67 3.67 6.56 15.51
CA ALA A 67 4.00 7.29 16.72
C ALA A 67 4.44 8.73 16.41
N PHE A 68 5.33 8.90 15.45
CA PHE A 68 5.77 10.23 15.01
C PHE A 68 4.59 11.13 14.59
N PHE A 69 3.63 10.59 13.83
CA PHE A 69 2.42 11.35 13.43
C PHE A 69 1.60 11.79 14.64
N ARG A 70 1.32 10.86 15.56
CA ARG A 70 0.53 11.15 16.77
C ARG A 70 1.22 12.17 17.67
N ASP A 71 2.51 12.01 17.90
CA ASP A 71 3.28 12.87 18.82
C ASP A 71 3.36 14.32 18.33
N HIS A 72 3.26 14.53 17.02
CA HIS A 72 3.28 15.87 16.40
C HIS A 72 1.89 16.38 16.02
N GLY A 73 0.82 15.65 16.34
CA GLY A 73 -0.56 16.06 16.06
C GLY A 73 -0.98 15.97 14.59
N PHE A 74 -0.29 15.18 13.77
CA PHE A 74 -0.69 14.92 12.38
C PHE A 74 -1.77 13.84 12.31
N LEU A 75 -2.69 13.96 11.35
CA LEU A 75 -3.77 13.01 11.15
C LEU A 75 -3.65 12.37 9.76
N LEU A 76 -3.10 11.16 9.69
CA LEU A 76 -3.03 10.40 8.45
C LEU A 76 -4.45 10.18 7.86
N GLU A 77 -4.75 10.84 6.74
CA GLU A 77 -6.03 10.69 6.03
C GLU A 77 -6.03 9.50 5.07
N SER A 78 -4.99 9.39 4.23
CA SER A 78 -4.88 8.35 3.19
C SER A 78 -3.49 8.33 2.54
N ALA A 79 -3.15 7.21 1.89
CA ALA A 79 -2.11 7.17 0.88
C ALA A 79 -2.76 7.42 -0.50
N TYR A 80 -2.29 8.44 -1.22
CA TYR A 80 -2.83 8.86 -2.51
C TYR A 80 -1.88 8.46 -3.65
N ILE A 81 -2.33 7.55 -4.51
CA ILE A 81 -1.64 7.16 -5.74
C ILE A 81 -2.11 8.09 -6.86
N TYR A 82 -1.18 8.79 -7.51
CA TYR A 82 -1.53 9.88 -8.43
C TYR A 82 -0.98 9.73 -9.84
N ASP A 83 0.03 8.87 -10.03
CA ASP A 83 0.64 8.67 -11.34
C ASP A 83 1.37 7.33 -11.44
N THR A 84 1.68 6.90 -12.66
CA THR A 84 2.56 5.78 -12.93
C THR A 84 3.69 6.22 -13.87
N VAL A 85 4.91 5.76 -13.58
CA VAL A 85 6.07 6.00 -14.45
C VAL A 85 6.58 4.67 -14.99
N PRO A 86 7.04 4.63 -16.25
CA PRO A 86 7.69 3.44 -16.79
C PRO A 86 8.88 3.04 -15.91
N ASP A 87 8.95 1.75 -15.61
CA ASP A 87 10.14 1.14 -15.03
C ASP A 87 11.05 0.64 -16.14
N GLY A 88 12.36 0.65 -15.88
CA GLY A 88 13.39 0.30 -16.89
C GLY A 88 13.28 -1.12 -17.43
N ASP A 89 12.50 -1.98 -16.77
CA ASP A 89 12.28 -3.39 -17.11
C ASP A 89 10.90 -3.65 -17.77
N GLY A 90 10.23 -2.59 -18.25
CA GLY A 90 8.91 -2.70 -18.88
C GLY A 90 7.73 -2.79 -17.91
N GLY A 91 7.99 -2.69 -16.60
CA GLY A 91 6.97 -2.54 -15.56
C GLY A 91 6.49 -1.10 -15.37
N GLU A 92 5.57 -0.90 -14.44
CA GLU A 92 5.10 0.43 -14.01
C GLU A 92 5.42 0.65 -12.54
N ARG A 93 5.96 1.83 -12.20
CA ARG A 93 6.13 2.28 -10.82
C ARG A 93 5.03 3.25 -10.45
N PHE A 94 4.35 2.96 -9.34
CA PHE A 94 3.28 3.79 -8.82
C PHE A 94 3.87 4.93 -7.98
N LEU A 95 3.54 6.17 -8.33
CA LEU A 95 3.87 7.34 -7.53
C LEU A 95 2.75 7.59 -6.52
N SER A 96 3.13 7.73 -5.26
CA SER A 96 2.19 7.99 -4.17
C SER A 96 2.70 9.04 -3.20
N ARG A 97 1.77 9.61 -2.42
CA ARG A 97 2.09 10.52 -1.31
C ARG A 97 1.15 10.26 -0.15
N ILE A 98 1.63 10.56 1.05
CA ILE A 98 0.80 10.57 2.25
C ILE A 98 0.00 11.87 2.29
N ARG A 99 -1.30 11.78 2.55
CA ARG A 99 -2.17 12.90 2.90
C ARG A 99 -2.41 12.88 4.41
N TYR A 100 -2.09 13.97 5.09
CA TYR A 100 -2.04 14.06 6.55
C TYR A 100 -2.41 15.45 7.08
#